data_AF-A0A5K4F854-F1
#
_entry.id   AF-A0A5K4F854-F1
#
_cell.length_a   1.000
_cell.length_b   1.000
_cell.length_c   1.000
_cell.angle_alpha   90.00
_cell.angle_beta   90.00
_cell.angle_gamma   90.00
#
_symmetry.space_group_name_H-M   'P 1'
#
loop_
_entity.id
_entity.type
_entity.pdbx_description
1 polymer ?
#
loop_
_entity_poly.entity_id
_entity_poly.type
_entity_poly.pdbx_seq_one_letter_code
_entity_poly.pdbx_strand_id
1 'polypeptide(L)'
;MFLVFALSFFIVFIKESTSQQGTVTCGSVLKLVNTDFNARLHSHEVQYGSGSGQQSVTAVSDEMDTNSYWQVVERNGSPQCNRGRVIKCGQKIRLMHLSTRKYLHSHHFQSPLSPNYEVSAFGNNGVGDEGDDWQIICDGVYWKQSSNIRLKHISTEGYLHLSGKRYSRPISGQYEVSSTPKLTNAITWTTTEGVYIDPIDFLNKSTYLHDEF
;
A
#
# COMPACT_ATOMS: atom_id res chain seq x y z
N MET A 1 -46.66 -19.02 -47.10
CA MET A 1 -46.45 -18.15 -45.92
C MET A 1 -45.07 -18.49 -45.36
N PHE A 2 -44.04 -17.70 -45.66
CA PHE A 2 -42.68 -17.95 -45.18
C PHE A 2 -42.56 -17.40 -43.76
N LEU A 3 -42.41 -18.28 -42.77
CA LEU A 3 -42.13 -17.89 -41.39
C LEU A 3 -40.64 -17.51 -41.27
N VAL A 4 -40.37 -16.23 -41.12
CA VAL A 4 -39.05 -15.71 -40.71
C VAL A 4 -39.04 -15.69 -39.18
N PHE A 5 -38.40 -16.68 -38.55
CA PHE A 5 -38.13 -16.61 -37.11
C PHE A 5 -36.84 -15.83 -36.88
N ALA A 6 -36.98 -14.65 -36.29
CA ALA A 6 -35.88 -13.80 -35.85
C ALA A 6 -35.06 -14.52 -34.77
N LEU A 7 -33.74 -14.68 -35.00
CA LEU A 7 -32.82 -15.12 -33.97
C LEU A 7 -32.73 -14.04 -32.87
N SER A 8 -33.35 -14.29 -31.72
CA SER A 8 -33.10 -13.46 -30.54
C SER A 8 -31.72 -13.79 -29.98
N PHE A 9 -30.76 -12.90 -30.18
CA PHE A 9 -29.49 -12.93 -29.46
C PHE A 9 -29.76 -12.57 -28.00
N PHE A 10 -29.89 -13.57 -27.13
CA PHE A 10 -29.83 -13.36 -25.68
C PHE A 10 -28.38 -13.01 -25.32
N ILE A 11 -28.09 -11.72 -25.13
CA ILE A 11 -26.83 -11.28 -24.53
C ILE A 11 -26.90 -11.67 -23.05
N VAL A 12 -26.26 -12.77 -22.70
CA VAL A 12 -26.07 -13.18 -21.30
C VAL A 12 -25.09 -12.20 -20.68
N PHE A 13 -25.60 -11.26 -19.88
CA PHE A 13 -24.75 -10.47 -18.98
C PHE A 13 -24.21 -11.41 -17.90
N ILE A 14 -23.01 -11.94 -18.10
CA ILE A 14 -22.25 -12.53 -17.00
C ILE A 14 -21.97 -11.38 -16.03
N LYS A 15 -22.70 -11.35 -14.91
CA LYS A 15 -22.27 -10.53 -13.77
C LYS A 15 -20.92 -11.09 -13.36
N GLU A 16 -19.86 -10.36 -13.67
CA GLU A 16 -18.54 -10.65 -13.14
C GLU A 16 -18.68 -10.63 -11.61
N SER A 17 -18.67 -11.82 -11.00
CA SER A 17 -18.65 -11.93 -9.56
C SER A 17 -17.32 -11.33 -9.12
N THR A 18 -17.35 -10.11 -8.58
CA THR A 18 -16.18 -9.49 -7.97
C THR A 18 -15.88 -10.26 -6.68
N SER A 19 -15.26 -11.42 -6.78
CA SER A 19 -14.79 -12.14 -5.61
C SER A 19 -13.89 -11.22 -4.80
N GLN A 20 -14.26 -10.98 -3.54
CA GLN A 20 -13.45 -10.21 -2.59
C GLN A 20 -12.34 -11.07 -1.99
N GLN A 21 -12.30 -12.37 -2.31
CA GLN A 21 -11.25 -13.27 -1.85
C GLN A 21 -9.87 -12.79 -2.33
N GLY A 22 -8.91 -12.78 -1.41
CA GLY A 22 -7.56 -12.29 -1.70
C GLY A 22 -7.49 -10.78 -1.93
N THR A 23 -8.48 -9.98 -1.49
CA THR A 23 -8.34 -8.52 -1.45
C THR A 23 -7.60 -8.07 -0.19
N VAL A 24 -6.95 -6.90 -0.28
CA VAL A 24 -6.34 -6.23 0.87
C VAL A 24 -7.40 -5.40 1.57
N THR A 25 -7.45 -5.51 2.89
CA THR A 25 -8.45 -4.84 3.73
C THR A 25 -7.81 -3.94 4.77
N CYS A 26 -8.56 -2.95 5.24
CA CYS A 26 -8.17 -2.09 6.35
C CYS A 26 -7.82 -2.90 7.60
N GLY A 27 -6.71 -2.52 8.23
CA GLY A 27 -6.14 -3.18 9.41
C GLY A 27 -5.16 -4.30 9.07
N SER A 28 -5.06 -4.73 7.81
CA SER A 28 -4.12 -5.79 7.40
C SER A 28 -2.69 -5.31 7.61
N VAL A 29 -1.81 -6.22 8.02
CA VAL A 29 -0.38 -5.95 8.23
C VAL A 29 0.38 -6.74 7.18
N LEU A 30 1.15 -6.05 6.34
CA LEU A 30 1.78 -6.65 5.17
C LEU A 30 3.15 -6.08 4.92
N LYS A 31 3.94 -6.79 4.12
CA LYS A 31 5.16 -6.29 3.49
C LYS A 31 4.86 -5.85 2.06
N LEU A 32 5.53 -4.79 1.63
CA LEU A 32 5.52 -4.33 0.25
C LEU A 32 6.86 -4.67 -0.39
N VAL A 33 6.86 -5.46 -1.46
CA VAL A 33 8.05 -5.83 -2.22
C VAL A 33 8.09 -5.03 -3.52
N ASN A 34 9.21 -4.39 -3.79
CA ASN A 34 9.45 -3.77 -5.08
C ASN A 34 9.78 -4.85 -6.13
N THR A 35 9.10 -4.79 -7.28
CA THR A 35 9.19 -5.87 -8.29
C THR A 35 10.52 -5.93 -9.02
N ASP A 36 11.24 -4.81 -9.15
CA ASP A 36 12.51 -4.76 -9.89
C ASP A 36 13.69 -5.22 -9.02
N PHE A 37 13.69 -4.84 -7.75
CA PHE A 37 14.82 -5.10 -6.84
C PHE A 37 14.60 -6.26 -5.87
N ASN A 38 13.39 -6.83 -5.85
CA ASN A 38 12.97 -7.85 -4.87
C ASN A 38 13.32 -7.45 -3.43
N ALA A 39 13.04 -6.19 -3.08
CA ALA A 39 13.37 -5.59 -1.79
C ALA A 39 12.11 -5.08 -1.11
N ARG A 40 12.02 -5.30 0.21
CA ARG A 40 10.88 -5.00 1.06
C ARG A 40 11.01 -3.62 1.67
N LEU A 41 9.93 -2.84 1.62
CA LEU A 41 9.84 -1.54 2.28
C LEU A 41 10.11 -1.69 3.79
N HIS A 42 11.06 -0.93 4.30
CA HIS A 42 11.62 -1.07 5.64
C HIS A 42 11.77 0.29 6.32
N SER A 43 11.73 0.31 7.65
CA SER A 43 12.08 1.49 8.45
C SER A 43 12.69 1.07 9.79
N HIS A 44 13.38 1.96 10.49
CA HIS A 44 14.06 1.65 11.75
C HIS A 44 14.36 2.92 12.54
N GLU A 45 14.87 2.81 13.76
CA GLU A 45 15.23 3.97 14.61
C GLU A 45 16.55 4.65 14.20
N VAL A 46 16.72 4.89 12.89
CA VAL A 46 17.80 5.72 12.33
C VAL A 46 17.15 6.91 11.64
N GLN A 47 17.75 8.09 11.79
CA GLN A 47 17.30 9.32 11.15
C GLN A 47 18.16 9.62 9.93
N TYR A 48 17.60 10.30 8.94
CA TYR A 48 18.41 10.84 7.86
C TYR A 48 19.38 11.90 8.41
N GLY A 49 20.63 11.85 7.98
CA GLY A 49 21.64 12.88 8.31
C GLY A 49 21.53 14.15 7.44
N SER A 50 20.59 14.17 6.49
CA SER A 50 20.33 15.24 5.54
C SER A 50 18.82 15.35 5.31
N GLY A 51 18.39 16.30 4.47
CA GLY A 51 16.98 16.47 4.14
C GLY A 51 16.19 16.91 5.37
N SER A 52 15.12 16.18 5.70
CA SER A 52 14.24 16.57 6.81
C SER A 52 14.77 16.19 8.21
N GLY A 53 15.75 15.30 8.29
CA GLY A 53 16.19 14.70 9.56
C GLY A 53 15.21 13.70 10.18
N GLN A 54 14.16 13.31 9.47
CA GLN A 54 13.15 12.37 9.97
C GLN A 54 13.66 10.92 9.96
N GLN A 55 12.86 10.01 10.55
CA GLN A 55 13.14 8.58 10.56
C GLN A 55 13.27 8.05 9.13
N SER A 56 14.34 7.33 8.84
CA SER A 56 14.62 6.83 7.51
C SER A 56 13.69 5.69 7.12
N VAL A 57 13.29 5.71 5.84
CA VAL A 57 12.64 4.59 5.16
C VAL A 57 13.56 4.12 4.04
N THR A 58 13.74 2.82 3.96
CA THR A 58 14.67 2.16 3.03
C THR A 58 14.01 0.89 2.50
N ALA A 59 14.74 0.11 1.71
CA ALA A 59 14.33 -1.26 1.42
C ALA A 59 15.44 -2.27 1.64
N VAL A 60 15.06 -3.45 2.13
CA VAL A 60 15.94 -4.55 2.49
C VAL A 60 15.55 -5.82 1.74
N SER A 61 16.50 -6.70 1.46
CA SER A 61 16.22 -8.00 0.82
C SER A 61 15.81 -9.09 1.81
N ASP A 62 15.97 -8.85 3.12
CA ASP A 62 15.67 -9.84 4.16
C ASP A 62 14.15 -10.07 4.27
N GLU A 63 13.74 -11.29 3.96
CA GLU A 63 12.33 -11.71 4.01
C GLU A 63 11.81 -11.88 5.43
N MET A 64 12.69 -12.09 6.41
CA MET A 64 12.33 -12.33 7.81
C MET A 64 12.41 -11.07 8.67
N ASP A 65 12.89 -9.95 8.11
CA ASP A 65 12.99 -8.68 8.83
C ASP A 65 11.63 -8.21 9.36
N THR A 66 11.55 -7.95 10.66
CA THR A 66 10.30 -7.55 11.34
C THR A 66 9.98 -6.06 11.16
N ASN A 67 10.97 -5.27 10.79
CA ASN A 67 10.87 -3.84 10.48
C ASN A 67 10.40 -3.55 9.05
N SER A 68 9.89 -4.57 8.36
CA SER A 68 9.29 -4.47 7.03
C SER A 68 7.76 -4.56 7.05
N TYR A 69 7.15 -4.66 8.24
CA TYR A 69 5.70 -4.76 8.40
C TYR A 69 5.01 -3.40 8.48
N TRP A 70 4.04 -3.19 7.59
CA TRP A 70 3.23 -1.99 7.50
C TRP A 70 1.75 -2.32 7.65
N GLN A 71 1.06 -1.62 8.54
CA GLN A 71 -0.38 -1.74 8.72
C GLN A 71 -1.13 -0.77 7.81
N VAL A 72 -2.09 -1.29 7.05
CA VAL A 72 -3.01 -0.50 6.22
C VAL A 72 -4.04 0.16 7.12
N VAL A 73 -4.12 1.49 7.10
CA VAL A 73 -5.08 2.27 7.89
C VAL A 73 -5.73 3.38 7.05
N GLU A 74 -6.74 4.03 7.61
CA GLU A 74 -7.47 5.10 6.93
C GLU A 74 -6.61 6.35 6.70
N ARG A 75 -6.91 7.08 5.61
CA ARG A 75 -6.34 8.40 5.30
C ARG A 75 -6.63 9.47 6.36
N ASN A 76 -5.91 10.59 6.29
CA ASN A 76 -6.14 11.74 7.14
C ASN A 76 -7.58 12.29 7.03
N GLY A 77 -8.12 12.80 8.14
CA GLY A 77 -9.41 13.49 8.18
C GLY A 77 -10.62 12.63 7.81
N SER A 78 -10.49 11.30 7.78
CA SER A 78 -11.61 10.37 7.63
C SER A 78 -11.83 9.56 8.91
N PRO A 79 -13.08 9.15 9.21
CA PRO A 79 -13.33 8.22 10.31
C PRO A 79 -12.52 6.94 10.10
N GLN A 80 -11.93 6.43 11.18
CA GLN A 80 -11.15 5.19 11.12
C GLN A 80 -11.95 4.07 10.46
N CYS A 81 -11.30 3.35 9.55
CA CYS A 81 -11.95 2.28 8.82
C CYS A 81 -12.14 1.04 9.69
N ASN A 82 -13.28 0.37 9.50
CA ASN A 82 -13.51 -0.92 10.14
C ASN A 82 -12.46 -1.93 9.66
N ARG A 83 -11.91 -2.69 10.61
CA ARG A 83 -11.04 -3.84 10.33
C ARG A 83 -11.75 -4.76 9.32
N GLY A 84 -11.08 -5.20 8.25
CA GLY A 84 -11.69 -6.05 7.23
C GLY A 84 -12.51 -5.31 6.16
N ARG A 85 -12.61 -3.97 6.21
CA ARG A 85 -13.18 -3.20 5.07
C ARG A 85 -12.23 -3.29 3.87
N VAL A 86 -12.73 -3.77 2.73
CA VAL A 86 -11.97 -3.86 1.47
C VAL A 86 -11.41 -2.50 1.02
N ILE A 87 -10.19 -2.50 0.48
CA ILE A 87 -9.55 -1.30 -0.10
C ILE A 87 -9.77 -1.31 -1.61
N LYS A 88 -10.34 -0.21 -2.14
CA LYS A 88 -10.57 -0.04 -3.57
C LYS A 88 -9.31 0.46 -4.29
N CYS A 89 -9.17 0.09 -5.56
CA CYS A 89 -8.23 0.80 -6.43
C CYS A 89 -8.65 2.27 -6.54
N GLY A 90 -7.67 3.17 -6.46
CA GLY A 90 -7.87 4.62 -6.39
C GLY A 90 -8.17 5.16 -4.98
N GLN A 91 -8.31 4.30 -3.97
CA GLN A 91 -8.53 4.74 -2.59
C GLN A 91 -7.24 5.32 -1.98
N LYS A 92 -7.42 6.36 -1.16
CA LYS A 92 -6.35 6.94 -0.35
C LYS A 92 -6.28 6.22 1.00
N ILE A 93 -5.09 5.87 1.44
CA ILE A 93 -4.80 5.18 2.68
C ILE A 93 -3.57 5.79 3.36
N ARG A 94 -3.29 5.33 4.57
CA ARG A 94 -1.98 5.48 5.21
C ARG A 94 -1.37 4.09 5.44
N LEU A 95 -0.04 4.03 5.47
CA LEU A 95 0.72 2.83 5.82
C LEU A 95 1.50 3.11 7.10
N MET A 96 1.17 2.42 8.19
CA MET A 96 1.84 2.62 9.47
C MET A 96 2.90 1.55 9.70
N HIS A 97 4.13 1.98 9.93
CA HIS A 97 5.21 1.10 10.34
C HIS A 97 4.89 0.48 11.70
N LEU A 98 4.87 -0.85 11.78
CA LEU A 98 4.32 -1.54 12.94
C LEU A 98 5.15 -1.31 14.21
N SER A 99 6.49 -1.34 14.10
CA SER A 99 7.37 -1.23 15.26
C SER A 99 7.45 0.19 15.82
N THR A 100 7.44 1.21 14.97
CA THR A 100 7.63 2.62 15.41
C THR A 100 6.33 3.43 15.46
N ARG A 101 5.21 2.86 14.99
CA ARG A 101 3.88 3.51 14.97
C ARG A 101 3.88 4.85 14.22
N LYS A 102 4.80 5.00 13.27
CA LYS A 102 4.92 6.14 12.34
C LYS A 102 4.34 5.79 10.98
N TYR A 103 3.92 6.78 10.21
CA TYR A 103 3.37 6.60 8.88
C TYR A 103 4.43 6.75 7.79
N LEU A 104 4.29 6.00 6.70
CA LEU A 104 5.01 6.23 5.47
C LEU A 104 4.69 7.63 4.97
N HIS A 105 5.70 8.46 4.83
CA HIS A 105 5.55 9.89 4.62
C HIS A 105 6.39 10.35 3.42
N SER A 106 5.96 11.41 2.75
CA SER A 106 6.79 12.11 1.77
C SER A 106 6.46 13.60 1.75
N HIS A 107 7.37 14.39 1.21
CA HIS A 107 7.36 15.85 1.28
C HIS A 107 8.38 16.47 0.33
N HIS A 108 8.43 17.80 0.26
CA HIS A 108 9.32 18.55 -0.63
C HIS A 108 10.75 18.71 -0.09
N PHE A 109 11.31 17.64 0.49
CA PHE A 109 12.74 17.50 0.74
C PHE A 109 13.36 16.59 -0.32
N GLN A 110 14.62 16.83 -0.68
CA GLN A 110 15.34 15.95 -1.59
C GLN A 110 15.76 14.66 -0.88
N SER A 111 15.58 13.51 -1.53
CA SER A 111 16.08 12.24 -1.01
C SER A 111 17.62 12.23 -0.88
N PRO A 112 18.18 11.48 0.09
CA PRO A 112 19.61 11.61 0.44
C PRO A 112 20.60 11.25 -0.67
N LEU A 113 20.27 10.29 -1.53
CA LEU A 113 21.16 9.74 -2.56
C LEU A 113 20.73 10.14 -3.97
N SER A 114 19.43 10.27 -4.26
CA SER A 114 18.91 10.62 -5.60
C SER A 114 18.22 11.99 -5.63
N PRO A 115 18.06 12.63 -6.81
CA PRO A 115 17.34 13.89 -6.94
C PRO A 115 15.81 13.65 -7.05
N ASN A 116 15.25 12.92 -6.09
CA ASN A 116 13.82 12.63 -5.95
C ASN A 116 13.28 13.25 -4.65
N TYR A 117 11.98 13.11 -4.38
CA TYR A 117 11.43 13.48 -3.08
C TYR A 117 11.80 12.45 -2.02
N GLU A 118 12.15 12.94 -0.84
CA GLU A 118 12.42 12.13 0.34
C GLU A 118 11.16 11.36 0.75
N VAL A 119 11.34 10.10 1.11
CA VAL A 119 10.34 9.27 1.78
C VAL A 119 10.87 8.94 3.16
N SER A 120 10.07 9.17 4.18
CA SER A 120 10.45 9.03 5.59
C SER A 120 9.34 8.33 6.37
N ALA A 121 9.56 8.12 7.66
CA ALA A 121 8.52 7.71 8.58
C ALA A 121 8.20 8.86 9.56
N PHE A 122 6.96 9.33 9.54
CA PHE A 122 6.52 10.53 10.25
C PHE A 122 5.38 10.27 11.24
N GLY A 123 5.17 11.21 12.16
CA GLY A 123 4.13 11.13 13.17
C GLY A 123 4.49 10.28 14.38
N ASN A 124 3.51 10.09 15.25
CA ASN A 124 3.62 9.31 16.47
C ASN A 124 2.25 8.76 16.88
N ASN A 125 2.15 7.46 17.15
CA ASN A 125 0.96 6.83 17.73
C ASN A 125 -0.37 7.21 17.07
N GLY A 126 -0.37 7.24 15.74
CA GLY A 126 -1.57 7.55 14.96
C GLY A 126 -1.81 9.05 14.69
N VAL A 127 -0.94 9.92 15.21
CA VAL A 127 -0.95 11.35 14.93
C VAL A 127 0.14 11.64 13.90
N GLY A 128 -0.27 12.05 12.72
CA GLY A 128 0.59 12.48 11.62
C GLY A 128 -0.09 13.61 10.84
N ASP A 129 0.28 13.85 9.58
CA ASP A 129 -0.18 15.01 8.80
C ASP A 129 -0.56 14.63 7.35
N GLU A 130 -0.85 15.62 6.51
CA GLU A 130 -1.23 15.41 5.11
C GLU A 130 -0.16 14.74 4.24
N GLY A 131 1.11 14.70 4.66
CA GLY A 131 2.20 14.02 3.95
C GLY A 131 2.24 12.50 4.15
N ASP A 132 1.28 11.95 4.90
CA ASP A 132 1.19 10.51 5.17
C ASP A 132 0.26 9.77 4.20
N ASP A 133 -0.53 10.51 3.40
CA ASP A 133 -1.60 9.93 2.58
C ASP A 133 -1.06 9.45 1.21
N TRP A 134 -1.37 8.20 0.87
CA TRP A 134 -1.01 7.57 -0.40
C TRP A 134 -2.25 7.01 -1.10
N GLN A 135 -2.36 7.22 -2.41
CA GLN A 135 -3.35 6.59 -3.26
C GLN A 135 -2.86 5.24 -3.78
N ILE A 136 -3.65 4.19 -3.59
CA ILE A 136 -3.42 2.90 -4.23
C ILE A 136 -3.81 2.99 -5.70
N ILE A 137 -2.87 2.77 -6.60
CA ILE A 137 -3.13 2.62 -8.04
C ILE A 137 -2.95 1.15 -8.40
N CYS A 138 -4.04 0.49 -8.77
CA CYS A 138 -4.07 -0.91 -9.13
C CYS A 138 -5.11 -1.18 -10.22
N ASP A 139 -5.03 -2.36 -10.82
CA ASP A 139 -5.97 -2.80 -11.85
C ASP A 139 -7.24 -3.39 -11.23
N GLY A 140 -8.38 -3.12 -11.86
CA GLY A 140 -9.68 -3.61 -11.41
C GLY A 140 -10.32 -2.74 -10.31
N VAL A 141 -11.21 -3.36 -9.53
CA VAL A 141 -12.05 -2.64 -8.55
C VAL A 141 -11.38 -2.54 -7.17
N TYR A 142 -10.66 -3.58 -6.77
CA TYR A 142 -10.11 -3.74 -5.42
C TYR A 142 -8.62 -4.03 -5.48
N TRP A 143 -7.88 -3.56 -4.47
CA TRP A 143 -6.50 -3.93 -4.28
C TRP A 143 -6.40 -5.42 -3.94
N LYS A 144 -5.88 -6.22 -4.86
CA LYS A 144 -5.68 -7.67 -4.67
C LYS A 144 -4.29 -7.95 -4.10
N GLN A 145 -4.21 -8.95 -3.24
CA GLN A 145 -2.96 -9.48 -2.73
C GLN A 145 -2.08 -9.96 -3.89
N SER A 146 -0.76 -9.75 -3.78
CA SER A 146 0.24 -10.13 -4.78
C SER A 146 0.06 -9.51 -6.17
N SER A 147 -0.92 -8.61 -6.36
CA SER A 147 -1.09 -7.86 -7.61
C SER A 147 -0.12 -6.68 -7.68
N ASN A 148 0.27 -6.31 -8.90
CA ASN A 148 1.08 -5.13 -9.13
C ASN A 148 0.29 -3.87 -8.77
N ILE A 149 0.87 -3.06 -7.89
CA ILE A 149 0.33 -1.77 -7.48
C ILE A 149 1.38 -0.68 -7.59
N ARG A 150 0.91 0.56 -7.54
CA ARG A 150 1.73 1.74 -7.32
C ARG A 150 1.13 2.55 -6.19
N LEU A 151 1.98 3.19 -5.40
CA LEU A 151 1.57 4.08 -4.32
C LEU A 151 1.88 5.51 -4.75
N LYS A 152 0.84 6.29 -5.05
CA LYS A 152 1.01 7.71 -5.40
C LYS A 152 0.82 8.58 -4.17
N HIS A 153 1.85 9.31 -3.79
CA HIS A 153 1.77 10.26 -2.69
C HIS A 153 0.85 11.43 -3.04
N ILE A 154 -0.06 11.79 -2.15
CA ILE A 154 -1.08 12.81 -2.45
C ILE A 154 -0.48 14.22 -2.52
N SER A 155 0.40 14.57 -1.59
CA SER A 155 0.87 15.96 -1.47
C SER A 155 1.96 16.31 -2.49
N THR A 156 2.81 15.35 -2.86
CA THR A 156 3.90 15.56 -3.84
C THR A 156 3.61 15.00 -5.23
N GLU A 157 2.49 14.28 -5.40
CA GLU A 157 2.07 13.62 -6.65
C GLU A 157 3.06 12.59 -7.24
N GLY A 158 4.13 12.27 -6.50
CA GLY A 158 5.13 11.27 -6.88
C GLY A 158 4.72 9.85 -6.48
N TYR A 159 5.36 8.86 -7.09
CA TYR A 159 5.15 7.44 -6.81
C TYR A 159 6.26 6.89 -5.91
N LEU A 160 5.89 6.04 -4.95
CA LEU A 160 6.84 5.30 -4.12
C LEU A 160 7.78 4.47 -5.02
N HIS A 161 9.07 4.63 -4.84
CA HIS A 161 10.08 4.22 -5.81
C HIS A 161 11.37 3.76 -5.13
N LEU A 162 12.04 2.76 -5.70
CA LEU A 162 13.43 2.45 -5.38
C LEU A 162 14.39 3.09 -6.39
N SER A 163 15.29 3.95 -5.93
CA SER A 163 16.23 4.65 -6.81
C SER A 163 17.35 3.76 -7.37
N GLY A 164 17.50 2.53 -6.86
CA GLY A 164 18.61 1.63 -7.12
C GLY A 164 19.91 2.02 -6.40
N LYS A 165 19.98 3.20 -5.79
CA LYS A 165 21.12 3.60 -4.95
C LYS A 165 21.03 2.91 -3.60
N ARG A 166 22.18 2.65 -2.99
CA ARG A 166 22.30 1.99 -1.69
C ARG A 166 23.06 2.85 -0.71
N TYR A 167 22.63 2.84 0.54
CA TYR A 167 23.32 3.51 1.62
C TYR A 167 24.62 2.81 2.00
N SER A 168 25.56 3.59 2.51
CA SER A 168 26.75 3.10 3.20
C SER A 168 26.46 3.04 4.72
N ARG A 169 27.45 3.29 5.58
CA ARG A 169 27.23 3.30 7.03
C ARG A 169 26.23 4.39 7.44
N PRO A 170 25.43 4.16 8.50
CA PRO A 170 25.36 2.95 9.33
C PRO A 170 24.50 1.82 8.73
N ILE A 171 23.66 2.12 7.73
CA ILE A 171 22.64 1.23 7.17
C ILE A 171 23.11 0.60 5.84
N SER A 172 24.30 0.00 5.87
CA SER A 172 25.03 -0.40 4.66
C SER A 172 24.23 -1.39 3.81
N GLY A 173 24.17 -1.12 2.50
CA GLY A 173 23.56 -2.01 1.51
C GLY A 173 22.03 -1.86 1.36
N GLN A 174 21.36 -1.13 2.25
CA GLN A 174 19.93 -0.87 2.13
C GLN A 174 19.66 0.08 0.96
N TYR A 175 18.58 -0.17 0.21
CA TYR A 175 18.20 0.68 -0.92
C TYR A 175 17.55 1.98 -0.46
N GLU A 176 17.81 3.06 -1.19
CA GLU A 176 17.03 4.30 -1.04
C GLU A 176 15.62 4.12 -1.59
N VAL A 177 14.65 4.28 -0.70
CA VAL A 177 13.26 4.55 -1.03
C VAL A 177 13.10 6.05 -1.21
N SER A 178 12.40 6.43 -2.27
CA SER A 178 12.13 7.83 -2.63
C SER A 178 10.74 7.93 -3.25
N SER A 179 10.25 9.15 -3.48
CA SER A 179 9.04 9.42 -4.25
C SER A 179 9.39 10.20 -5.50
N THR A 180 8.93 9.75 -6.67
CA THR A 180 9.30 10.35 -7.96
C THR A 180 8.10 10.47 -8.89
N PRO A 181 7.95 11.57 -9.66
CA PRO A 181 6.92 11.68 -10.69
C PRO A 181 7.25 10.83 -11.94
N LYS A 182 8.48 10.29 -12.03
CA LYS A 182 8.93 9.51 -13.18
C LYS A 182 8.26 8.14 -13.20
N LEU A 183 7.70 7.78 -14.35
CA LEU A 183 7.11 6.45 -14.55
C LEU A 183 8.22 5.47 -14.97
N THR A 184 8.70 4.68 -14.02
CA THR A 184 9.69 3.61 -14.20
C THR A 184 9.12 2.29 -13.71
N ASN A 185 9.75 1.15 -14.02
CA ASN A 185 9.31 -0.14 -13.47
C ASN A 185 9.49 -0.20 -11.94
N ALA A 186 10.54 0.46 -11.42
CA ALA A 186 10.88 0.54 -10.00
C ALA A 186 9.87 1.31 -9.11
N ILE A 187 8.76 1.79 -9.66
CA ILE A 187 7.62 2.31 -8.87
C ILE A 187 6.58 1.22 -8.55
N THR A 188 6.76 0.00 -9.08
CA THR A 188 5.80 -1.10 -8.95
C THR A 188 6.12 -1.93 -7.71
N TRP A 189 5.08 -2.21 -6.94
CA TRP A 189 5.14 -2.97 -5.70
C TRP A 189 4.08 -4.08 -5.69
N THR A 190 4.31 -5.11 -4.91
CA THR A 190 3.32 -6.14 -4.59
C THR A 190 3.25 -6.33 -3.08
N THR A 191 2.12 -6.84 -2.58
CA THR A 191 2.01 -7.26 -1.19
C THR A 191 2.44 -8.73 -1.06
N THR A 192 3.16 -9.07 0.00
CA THR A 192 3.69 -10.43 0.21
C THR A 192 3.37 -10.93 1.63
N GLU A 193 4.39 -11.16 2.47
CA GLU A 193 4.24 -11.69 3.82
C GLU A 193 3.39 -10.77 4.68
N GLY A 194 2.51 -11.33 5.50
CA GLY A 194 1.63 -10.53 6.32
C GLY A 194 0.50 -11.31 6.96
N VAL A 195 -0.26 -10.59 7.78
CA VAL A 195 -1.55 -11.01 8.32
C VAL A 195 -2.63 -10.21 7.62
N TYR A 196 -3.31 -10.86 6.68
CA TYR A 196 -4.44 -10.30 5.97
C TYR A 196 -5.72 -10.58 6.74
N ILE A 197 -6.61 -9.60 6.78
CA ILE A 197 -7.93 -9.76 7.38
C ILE A 197 -8.94 -10.01 6.28
N ASP A 198 -9.77 -11.03 6.47
CA ASP A 198 -10.82 -11.34 5.51
C ASP A 198 -11.82 -10.18 5.37
N PRO A 199 -12.35 -9.96 4.16
CA PRO A 199 -13.40 -8.98 3.93
C PRO A 199 -14.61 -9.20 4.83
N ILE A 200 -15.13 -8.13 5.42
CA ILE A 200 -16.45 -8.17 6.06
C ILE A 200 -17.52 -8.10 4.96
N ASP A 201 -18.18 -9.22 4.68
CA ASP A 201 -19.40 -9.23 3.87
C ASP A 201 -20.56 -8.64 4.68
N PHE A 202 -20.90 -7.38 4.40
CA PHE A 202 -22.11 -6.77 4.98
C PHE A 202 -23.40 -7.50 4.56
N LEU A 203 -23.35 -8.33 3.52
CA LEU A 203 -24.49 -9.15 3.07
C LEU A 203 -24.79 -10.35 3.98
N ASN A 204 -23.81 -10.86 4.75
CA ASN A 204 -23.99 -12.03 5.62
C ASN A 204 -24.13 -11.68 7.10
N LYS A 205 -24.22 -10.39 7.46
CA LYS A 205 -24.35 -9.97 8.86
C LYS A 205 -25.73 -10.26 9.47
N SER A 206 -26.69 -10.80 8.70
CA SER A 206 -27.95 -11.31 9.25
C SER A 206 -27.91 -12.77 9.73
N THR A 207 -26.81 -13.52 9.54
CA THR A 207 -26.80 -14.96 9.87
C THR A 207 -25.87 -15.36 11.01
N TYR A 208 -25.10 -14.43 11.59
CA TYR A 208 -24.40 -14.69 12.85
C TYR A 208 -25.17 -14.03 14.00
N LEU A 209 -26.38 -14.54 14.26
CA LEU A 209 -26.90 -14.56 15.62
C LEU A 209 -25.95 -15.49 16.38
N HIS A 210 -25.17 -14.92 17.29
CA HIS A 210 -24.44 -15.71 18.26
C HIS A 210 -25.48 -16.41 19.14
N ASP A 211 -25.68 -17.71 18.90
CA ASP A 211 -26.26 -18.59 19.90
C ASP A 211 -25.22 -18.69 21.02
N GLU A 212 -25.33 -17.81 22.02
CA GLU A 212 -24.66 -17.98 23.29
C GLU A 212 -25.34 -19.16 24.02
N PHE A 213 -24.57 -20.22 24.25
CA PHE A 213 -24.85 -21.25 25.25
C PHE A 213 -23.93 -21.04 26.45
#